data_AF-A0A7J4SKK2-F1
#
_entry.id   AF-A0A7J4SKK2-F1
#
_cell.length_a   1.000
_cell.length_b   1.000
_cell.length_c   1.000
_cell.angle_alpha   90.00
_cell.angle_beta   90.00
_cell.angle_gamma   90.00
#
_symmetry.space_group_name_H-M   'P 1'
#
loop_
_entity.id
_entity.type
_entity.pdbx_description
1 polymer ?
#
loop_
_entity_poly.entity_id
_entity_poly.type
_entity_poly.pdbx_seq_one_letter_code
_entity_poly.pdbx_strand_id
1 'polypeptide(L)'
;MEPSRPARDSLAIRIAGEIALSEKPGESLRKWRREFSLKQVEVSNRIGISSSVLSDYEGGRRPNPGANFIQKIVTAILDADQETGGFNIQRYASLSGSAEPHPSILAIHEYFSSVPLSTFYDNIGGSEIVAGPEGITGYTVVDSILAITTLSPGDLFKLYGQSTSRALIFTNVSRGESPLVAMRVVSPTPSAVILHGISSEALWEHAPSLASISGFSLGVVDTPLDTLLSNLQSTH
;
A
#
# COMPACT_ATOMS: atom_id res chain seq x y z
N MET A 1 -11.04 -14.48 6.57
CA MET A 1 -12.35 -13.88 6.91
C MET A 1 -12.87 -13.27 5.61
N GLU A 2 -14.01 -13.72 5.07
CA GLU A 2 -14.56 -13.09 3.86
C GLU A 2 -14.91 -11.62 4.18
N PRO A 3 -14.59 -10.66 3.30
CA PRO A 3 -15.02 -9.29 3.49
C PRO A 3 -16.54 -9.24 3.56
N SER A 4 -17.09 -8.51 4.54
CA SER A 4 -18.55 -8.37 4.65
C SER A 4 -19.10 -7.76 3.35
N ARG A 5 -20.19 -8.32 2.79
CA ARG A 5 -20.87 -7.78 1.60
C ARG A 5 -21.07 -6.24 1.65
N PRO A 6 -21.43 -5.64 2.80
CA PRO A 6 -21.53 -4.18 2.91
C PRO A 6 -20.25 -3.43 2.54
N ALA A 7 -19.08 -3.90 2.98
CA ALA A 7 -17.79 -3.25 2.68
C ALA A 7 -17.48 -3.25 1.18
N ARG A 8 -17.74 -4.39 0.52
CA ARG A 8 -17.56 -4.54 -0.92
C ARG A 8 -18.47 -3.60 -1.70
N ASP A 9 -19.76 -3.54 -1.33
CA ASP A 9 -20.75 -2.73 -2.03
C ASP A 9 -20.49 -1.23 -1.85
N SER A 10 -20.12 -0.79 -0.64
CA SER A 10 -19.71 0.59 -0.39
C SER A 10 -18.48 0.98 -1.21
N LEU A 11 -17.48 0.09 -1.30
CA LEU A 11 -16.31 0.34 -2.12
C LEU A 11 -16.65 0.37 -3.63
N ALA A 12 -17.53 -0.51 -4.09
CA ALA A 12 -17.99 -0.50 -5.49
C ALA A 12 -18.65 0.83 -5.86
N ILE A 13 -19.53 1.35 -4.99
CA ILE A 13 -20.20 2.65 -5.18
C ILE A 13 -19.16 3.77 -5.23
N ARG A 14 -18.19 3.76 -4.32
CA ARG A 14 -17.10 4.75 -4.29
C ARG A 14 -16.30 4.75 -5.59
N ILE A 15 -15.82 3.58 -6.02
CA ILE A 15 -15.01 3.44 -7.24
C ILE A 15 -15.81 3.91 -8.46
N ALA A 16 -17.05 3.42 -8.61
CA ALA A 16 -17.91 3.79 -9.74
C ALA A 16 -18.21 5.29 -9.77
N GLY A 17 -18.48 5.90 -8.61
CA GLY A 17 -18.71 7.33 -8.46
C GLY A 17 -17.48 8.15 -8.84
N GLU A 18 -16.29 7.76 -8.38
CA GLU A 18 -15.03 8.45 -8.72
C GLU A 18 -14.76 8.40 -10.23
N ILE A 19 -15.00 7.27 -10.89
CA ILE A 19 -14.83 7.16 -12.35
C ILE A 19 -15.86 8.02 -13.09
N ALA A 20 -17.13 7.97 -12.67
CA ALA A 20 -18.22 8.66 -13.35
C ALA A 20 -18.17 10.18 -13.21
N LEU A 21 -17.65 10.70 -12.09
CA LEU A 21 -17.55 12.13 -11.82
C LEU A 21 -16.20 12.75 -12.23
N SER A 22 -15.23 11.93 -12.64
CA SER A 22 -13.90 12.38 -13.04
C SER A 22 -13.92 13.11 -14.39
N GLU A 23 -13.18 14.21 -14.50
CA GLU A 23 -12.90 14.86 -15.79
C GLU A 23 -12.05 13.98 -16.71
N LYS A 24 -11.34 13.00 -16.14
CA LYS A 24 -10.50 12.04 -16.85
C LYS A 24 -10.83 10.60 -16.42
N PRO A 25 -11.99 10.05 -16.81
CA PRO A 25 -12.43 8.72 -16.36
C PRO A 25 -11.44 7.59 -16.67
N GLY A 26 -10.70 7.69 -17.79
CA GLY A 26 -9.65 6.74 -18.15
C GLY A 26 -8.49 6.68 -17.16
N GLU A 27 -8.04 7.84 -16.67
CA GLU A 27 -6.99 7.92 -15.65
C GLU A 27 -7.50 7.35 -14.32
N SER A 28 -8.75 7.64 -13.93
CA SER A 28 -9.37 7.08 -12.72
C SER A 28 -9.54 5.56 -12.79
N LEU A 29 -9.95 5.01 -13.94
CA LEU A 29 -9.99 3.56 -14.17
C LEU A 29 -8.60 2.92 -14.00
N ARG A 30 -7.59 3.52 -14.63
CA ARG A 30 -6.21 3.04 -14.56
C ARG A 30 -5.68 3.09 -13.13
N LYS A 31 -5.98 4.16 -12.39
CA LYS A 31 -5.63 4.32 -10.97
C LYS A 31 -6.19 3.16 -10.15
N TRP A 32 -7.51 2.95 -10.17
CA TRP A 32 -8.15 1.90 -9.39
C TRP A 32 -7.65 0.50 -9.76
N ARG A 33 -7.46 0.20 -11.05
CA ARG A 33 -6.87 -1.09 -11.45
C ARG A 33 -5.47 -1.28 -10.84
N ARG A 34 -4.64 -0.23 -10.85
CA ARG A 34 -3.26 -0.30 -10.34
C ARG A 34 -3.20 -0.39 -8.82
N GLU A 35 -4.09 0.29 -8.11
CA GLU A 35 -4.17 0.17 -6.64
C GLU A 35 -4.50 -1.26 -6.19
N PHE A 36 -5.31 -1.97 -6.98
CA PHE A 36 -5.57 -3.39 -6.79
C PHE A 36 -4.47 -4.30 -7.36
N SER A 37 -3.36 -3.73 -7.83
CA SER A 37 -2.21 -4.45 -8.42
C SER A 37 -2.54 -5.35 -9.61
N LEU A 38 -3.64 -5.07 -10.33
CA LEU A 38 -4.09 -5.88 -11.46
C LEU A 38 -3.47 -5.40 -12.78
N LYS A 39 -3.06 -6.32 -13.65
CA LYS A 39 -2.66 -5.99 -15.03
C LYS A 39 -3.89 -5.78 -15.92
N GLN A 40 -3.72 -5.06 -17.03
CA GLN A 40 -4.80 -4.86 -18.00
C GLN A 40 -5.34 -6.19 -18.56
N VAL A 41 -4.45 -7.16 -18.82
CA VAL A 41 -4.85 -8.47 -19.34
C VAL A 41 -5.75 -9.23 -18.37
N GLU A 42 -5.52 -9.10 -17.06
CA GLU A 42 -6.29 -9.79 -16.02
C GLU A 42 -7.73 -9.27 -15.98
N VAL A 43 -7.90 -7.95 -15.95
CA VAL A 43 -9.23 -7.32 -15.93
C VAL A 43 -9.95 -7.54 -17.26
N SER A 44 -9.27 -7.33 -18.40
CA SER A 44 -9.88 -7.46 -19.72
C SER A 44 -10.38 -8.89 -20.01
N ASN A 45 -9.62 -9.92 -19.60
CA ASN A 45 -10.05 -11.31 -19.70
C ASN A 45 -11.34 -11.57 -18.89
N ARG A 46 -11.43 -11.06 -17.65
CA ARG A 46 -12.61 -11.23 -16.79
C ARG A 46 -13.89 -10.64 -17.37
N ILE A 47 -13.77 -9.54 -18.12
CA ILE A 47 -14.95 -8.85 -18.70
C ILE A 47 -15.16 -9.15 -20.19
N GLY A 48 -14.34 -10.02 -20.79
CA GLY A 48 -14.50 -10.49 -22.17
C GLY A 48 -14.16 -9.46 -23.24
N ILE A 49 -13.16 -8.60 -23.00
CA ILE A 49 -12.64 -7.65 -23.99
C ILE A 49 -11.14 -7.88 -24.23
N SER A 50 -10.58 -7.28 -25.28
CA SER A 50 -9.12 -7.31 -25.46
C SER A 50 -8.41 -6.32 -24.52
N SER A 51 -7.18 -6.64 -24.14
CA SER A 51 -6.32 -5.73 -23.35
C SER A 51 -6.08 -4.40 -24.06
N SER A 52 -6.10 -4.37 -25.40
CA SER A 52 -6.00 -3.13 -26.17
C SER A 52 -7.22 -2.21 -25.99
N VAL A 53 -8.42 -2.77 -25.92
CA VAL A 53 -9.65 -1.98 -25.67
C VAL A 53 -9.60 -1.38 -24.27
N LEU A 54 -9.19 -2.15 -23.25
CA LEU A 54 -9.00 -1.59 -21.91
C LEU A 54 -7.94 -0.47 -21.90
N SER A 55 -6.82 -0.68 -22.60
CA SER A 55 -5.78 0.34 -22.74
C SER A 55 -6.26 1.60 -23.46
N ASP A 56 -7.19 1.50 -24.41
CA ASP A 56 -7.78 2.66 -25.09
C ASP A 56 -8.63 3.50 -24.13
N TYR A 57 -9.40 2.86 -23.24
CA TYR A 57 -10.15 3.55 -22.19
C TYR A 57 -9.20 4.21 -21.20
N GLU A 58 -8.23 3.47 -20.67
CA GLU A 58 -7.27 3.99 -19.69
C GLU A 58 -6.37 5.10 -20.23
N GLY A 59 -6.09 5.08 -21.53
CA GLY A 59 -5.33 6.10 -22.23
C GLY A 59 -6.17 7.28 -22.72
N GLY A 60 -7.48 7.29 -22.46
CA GLY A 60 -8.39 8.37 -22.88
C GLY A 60 -8.70 8.42 -24.37
N ARG A 61 -8.23 7.45 -25.19
CA ARG A 61 -8.59 7.35 -26.62
C ARG A 61 -10.08 7.09 -26.82
N ARG A 62 -10.71 6.42 -25.84
CA ARG A 62 -12.17 6.26 -25.74
C ARG A 62 -12.69 7.15 -24.62
N PRO A 63 -13.18 8.36 -24.94
CA PRO A 63 -13.74 9.24 -23.92
C PRO A 63 -15.05 8.65 -23.38
N ASN A 64 -15.30 8.83 -22.09
CA ASN A 64 -16.58 8.53 -21.42
C ASN A 64 -16.99 7.04 -21.44
N PRO A 65 -16.46 6.20 -20.53
CA PRO A 65 -16.95 4.84 -20.35
C PRO A 65 -18.43 4.83 -19.93
N GLY A 66 -19.25 4.02 -20.59
CA GLY A 66 -20.67 3.87 -20.25
C GLY A 66 -20.90 3.14 -18.92
N ALA A 67 -22.05 3.36 -18.28
CA ALA A 67 -22.37 2.80 -16.96
C ALA A 67 -22.19 1.26 -16.88
N ASN A 68 -22.64 0.51 -17.89
CA ASN A 68 -22.46 -0.95 -17.94
C ASN A 68 -20.98 -1.36 -18.01
N PHE A 69 -20.14 -0.56 -18.68
CA PHE A 69 -18.70 -0.83 -18.74
C PHE A 69 -18.04 -0.58 -17.39
N ILE A 70 -18.38 0.55 -16.74
CA ILE A 70 -17.90 0.87 -15.39
C ILE A 70 -18.28 -0.25 -14.42
N GLN A 71 -19.54 -0.69 -14.41
CA GLN A 71 -20.00 -1.77 -13.54
C GLN A 71 -19.20 -3.06 -13.74
N LYS A 72 -18.96 -3.48 -14.99
CA LYS A 72 -18.17 -4.67 -15.30
C LYS A 72 -16.74 -4.57 -14.79
N ILE A 73 -16.07 -3.43 -15.02
CA ILE A 73 -14.70 -3.21 -14.56
C ILE A 73 -14.63 -3.24 -13.03
N VAL A 74 -15.49 -2.47 -12.34
CA VAL A 74 -15.49 -2.40 -10.88
C VAL A 74 -15.73 -3.78 -10.28
N THR A 75 -16.70 -4.52 -10.81
CA THR A 75 -16.99 -5.89 -10.37
C THR A 75 -15.78 -6.80 -10.58
N ALA A 76 -15.16 -6.78 -11.77
CA ALA A 76 -13.99 -7.60 -12.07
C ALA A 76 -12.77 -7.29 -11.19
N ILE A 77 -12.56 -6.02 -10.82
CA ILE A 77 -11.49 -5.61 -9.90
C ILE A 77 -11.75 -6.17 -8.50
N LEU A 78 -12.96 -6.00 -7.98
CA LEU A 78 -13.32 -6.45 -6.63
C LEU A 78 -13.35 -7.98 -6.51
N ASP A 79 -13.82 -8.68 -7.54
CA ASP A 79 -13.83 -10.13 -7.57
C ASP A 79 -12.40 -10.70 -7.57
N ALA A 80 -11.49 -10.08 -8.33
CA ALA A 80 -10.07 -10.47 -8.33
C ALA A 80 -9.40 -10.30 -6.96
N ASP A 81 -9.72 -9.23 -6.23
CA ASP A 81 -9.24 -9.04 -4.84
C ASP A 81 -9.82 -10.09 -3.91
N GLN A 82 -11.12 -10.37 -4.02
CA GLN A 82 -11.80 -11.32 -3.14
C GLN A 82 -11.28 -12.75 -3.33
N GLU A 83 -10.96 -13.15 -4.55
CA GLU A 83 -10.33 -14.44 -4.87
C GLU A 83 -8.97 -14.64 -4.18
N THR A 84 -8.28 -13.55 -3.84
CA THR A 84 -6.98 -13.56 -3.15
C THR A 84 -7.08 -13.20 -1.66
N GLY A 85 -8.30 -13.18 -1.11
CA GLY A 85 -8.55 -12.96 0.32
C GLY A 85 -9.13 -11.58 0.68
N GLY A 86 -9.34 -10.70 -0.30
CA GLY A 86 -10.06 -9.44 -0.13
C GLY A 86 -9.26 -8.37 0.64
N PHE A 87 -7.93 -8.36 0.49
CA PHE A 87 -7.04 -7.44 1.22
C PHE A 87 -7.41 -5.97 0.98
N ASN A 88 -7.58 -5.55 -0.28
CA ASN A 88 -7.87 -4.15 -0.59
C ASN A 88 -9.28 -3.77 -0.17
N ILE A 89 -10.25 -4.67 -0.29
CA ILE A 89 -11.62 -4.45 0.21
C ILE A 89 -11.59 -4.17 1.71
N GLN A 90 -10.86 -4.98 2.49
CA GLN A 90 -10.73 -4.80 3.94
C GLN A 90 -9.98 -3.51 4.30
N ARG A 91 -8.87 -3.22 3.60
CA ARG A 91 -8.11 -1.98 3.74
C ARG A 91 -9.01 -0.75 3.58
N TYR A 92 -9.75 -0.65 2.49
CA TYR A 92 -10.65 0.48 2.25
C TYR A 92 -11.83 0.54 3.22
N ALA A 93 -12.34 -0.61 3.65
CA ALA A 93 -13.37 -0.66 4.68
C ALA A 93 -12.90 -0.06 6.00
N SER A 94 -11.66 -0.37 6.43
CA SER A 94 -11.10 0.17 7.67
C SER A 94 -10.90 1.68 7.66
N LEU A 95 -10.62 2.26 6.48
CA LEU A 95 -10.47 3.71 6.32
C LEU A 95 -11.80 4.46 6.36
N SER A 96 -12.92 3.76 6.12
CA SER A 96 -14.25 4.37 6.05
C SER A 96 -14.97 4.34 7.41
N GLY A 97 -14.41 3.64 8.42
CA GLY A 97 -14.97 3.52 9.75
C GLY A 97 -14.35 4.48 10.75
N SER A 98 -15.07 4.79 11.83
CA SER A 98 -14.57 5.50 13.01
C SER A 98 -13.73 4.59 13.93
N ALA A 99 -13.05 3.59 13.36
CA ALA A 99 -12.29 2.62 14.13
C ALA A 99 -11.05 3.29 14.74
N GLU A 100 -10.82 3.08 16.03
CA GLU A 100 -9.58 3.55 16.64
C GLU A 100 -8.37 2.89 15.97
N PRO A 101 -7.25 3.62 15.83
CA PRO A 101 -6.00 3.05 15.33
C PRO A 101 -5.63 1.81 16.14
N HIS A 102 -5.09 0.79 15.47
CA HIS A 102 -4.56 -0.38 16.16
C HIS A 102 -3.40 0.04 17.09
N PRO A 103 -3.28 -0.49 18.32
CA PRO A 103 -2.29 -0.02 19.29
C PRO A 103 -0.84 -0.16 18.83
N SER A 104 -0.57 -1.07 17.88
CA SER A 104 0.76 -1.21 17.27
C SER A 104 1.12 -0.12 16.25
N ILE A 105 0.15 0.69 15.81
CA ILE A 105 0.35 1.76 14.83
C ILE A 105 0.59 3.06 15.60
N LEU A 106 1.84 3.50 15.64
CA LEU A 106 2.27 4.71 16.33
C LEU A 106 1.93 5.98 15.54
N ALA A 107 2.02 5.89 14.20
CA ALA A 107 1.64 6.95 13.29
C ALA A 107 1.30 6.38 11.92
N ILE A 108 0.34 7.01 11.23
CA ILE A 108 -0.02 6.69 9.84
C ILE A 108 -0.37 7.99 9.13
N HIS A 109 0.15 8.17 7.92
CA HIS A 109 -0.05 9.39 7.16
C HIS A 109 -0.03 9.12 5.65
N GLU A 110 -0.84 9.88 4.90
CA GLU A 110 -0.88 9.86 3.45
C GLU A 110 -0.34 11.19 2.92
N TYR A 111 0.57 11.14 1.96
CA TYR A 111 1.06 12.32 1.27
C TYR A 111 0.10 12.74 0.16
N PHE A 112 0.04 14.04 -0.13
CA PHE A 112 -0.75 14.58 -1.24
C PHE A 112 -0.25 14.13 -2.62
N SER A 113 1.04 13.82 -2.74
CA SER A 113 1.68 13.36 -3.96
C SER A 113 2.81 12.38 -3.63
N SER A 114 3.33 11.70 -4.64
CA SER A 114 4.45 10.77 -4.44
C SER A 114 5.70 11.52 -4.00
N VAL A 115 6.22 11.18 -2.82
CA VAL A 115 7.47 11.67 -2.27
C VAL A 115 8.61 10.75 -2.70
N PRO A 116 9.69 11.25 -3.33
CA PRO A 116 10.86 10.44 -3.68
C PRO A 116 11.49 9.79 -2.44
N LEU A 117 11.92 8.54 -2.56
CA LEU A 117 12.51 7.83 -1.41
C LEU A 117 13.77 8.50 -0.88
N SER A 118 14.60 9.08 -1.75
CA SER A 118 15.79 9.84 -1.33
C SER A 118 15.42 10.99 -0.40
N THR A 119 14.41 11.78 -0.78
CA THR A 119 13.90 12.89 0.05
C THR A 119 13.31 12.40 1.36
N PHE A 120 12.62 11.25 1.33
CA PHE A 120 12.10 10.64 2.54
C PHE A 120 13.22 10.22 3.51
N TYR A 121 14.27 9.56 3.02
CA TYR A 121 15.43 9.16 3.82
C TYR A 121 16.16 10.36 4.42
N ASP A 122 16.43 11.39 3.61
CA ASP A 122 17.07 12.63 4.07
C ASP A 122 16.31 13.26 5.23
N ASN A 123 14.97 13.31 5.14
CA ASN A 123 14.14 13.93 6.17
C ASN A 123 14.10 13.15 7.50
N ILE A 124 14.09 11.82 7.43
CA ILE A 124 14.10 10.99 8.65
C ILE A 124 15.50 10.79 9.23
N GLY A 125 16.55 11.27 8.54
CA GLY A 125 17.95 10.98 8.89
C GLY A 125 18.31 9.51 8.71
N GLY A 126 17.66 8.84 7.75
CA GLY A 126 17.83 7.42 7.50
C GLY A 126 18.88 7.14 6.43
N SER A 127 19.44 5.93 6.45
CA SER A 127 20.35 5.42 5.43
C SER A 127 19.66 4.34 4.60
N GLU A 128 19.69 4.50 3.28
CA GLU A 128 19.21 3.48 2.35
C GLU A 128 20.26 2.38 2.19
N ILE A 129 19.84 1.13 2.45
CA ILE A 129 20.66 -0.09 2.32
C ILE A 129 20.39 -0.80 0.99
N VAL A 130 19.12 -0.83 0.58
CA VAL A 130 18.69 -1.38 -0.71
C VAL A 130 17.77 -0.37 -1.37
N ALA A 131 18.09 -0.03 -2.62
CA ALA A 131 17.24 0.85 -3.43
C ALA A 131 15.88 0.18 -3.74
N GLY A 132 14.82 0.98 -3.74
CA GLY A 132 13.48 0.53 -4.10
C GLY A 132 12.86 1.32 -5.25
N PRO A 133 11.52 1.30 -5.36
CA PRO A 133 10.76 2.12 -6.30
C PRO A 133 11.04 3.63 -6.12
N GLU A 134 10.72 4.45 -7.12
CA GLU A 134 11.07 5.89 -7.12
C GLU A 134 10.56 6.68 -5.90
N GLY A 135 9.39 6.31 -5.37
CA GLY A 135 8.78 7.07 -4.28
C GLY A 135 7.63 6.36 -3.58
N ILE A 136 7.10 7.05 -2.57
CA ILE A 136 6.03 6.60 -1.68
C ILE A 136 4.93 7.65 -1.58
N THR A 137 3.71 7.21 -1.30
CA THR A 137 2.54 8.08 -1.11
C THR A 137 2.07 8.13 0.35
N GLY A 138 2.84 7.59 1.28
CA GLY A 138 2.54 7.65 2.71
C GLY A 138 3.51 6.82 3.53
N TYR A 139 3.30 6.80 4.84
CA TYR A 139 4.08 5.98 5.77
C TYR A 139 3.21 5.40 6.90
N THR A 140 3.76 4.40 7.58
CA THR A 140 3.20 3.85 8.82
C THR A 140 4.33 3.49 9.77
N VAL A 141 4.29 4.01 10.99
CA VAL A 141 5.22 3.69 12.06
C VAL A 141 4.58 2.61 12.94
N VAL A 142 5.28 1.50 13.10
CA VAL A 142 4.78 0.28 13.71
C VAL A 142 5.69 -0.13 14.86
N ASP A 143 5.11 -0.30 16.04
CA ASP A 143 5.79 -0.96 17.16
C ASP A 143 5.82 -2.48 16.90
N SER A 144 7.01 -3.04 16.68
CA SER A 144 7.16 -4.45 16.31
C SER A 144 6.76 -5.42 17.41
N ILE A 145 6.97 -5.03 18.68
CA ILE A 145 6.64 -5.87 19.85
C ILE A 145 5.13 -5.90 20.05
N LEU A 146 4.47 -4.73 19.95
CA LEU A 146 3.02 -4.68 19.98
C LEU A 146 2.41 -5.37 18.76
N ALA A 147 2.97 -5.18 17.56
CA ALA A 147 2.47 -5.81 16.35
C ALA A 147 2.49 -7.34 16.45
N ILE A 148 3.61 -7.95 16.84
CA ILE A 148 3.69 -9.42 16.92
C ILE A 148 2.81 -10.03 18.02
N THR A 149 2.49 -9.26 19.06
CA THR A 149 1.69 -9.75 20.19
C THR A 149 0.20 -9.49 20.06
N THR A 150 -0.20 -8.49 19.26
CA THR A 150 -1.61 -8.03 19.19
C THR A 150 -2.21 -8.04 17.79
N LEU A 151 -1.40 -7.90 16.74
CA LEU A 151 -1.89 -7.84 15.38
C LEU A 151 -2.18 -9.26 14.85
N SER A 152 -3.45 -9.52 14.55
CA SER A 152 -3.80 -10.79 13.91
C SER A 152 -3.41 -10.78 12.42
N PRO A 153 -3.22 -11.95 11.77
CA PRO A 153 -3.01 -12.01 10.32
C PRO A 153 -4.14 -11.34 9.53
N GLY A 154 -5.37 -11.36 10.07
CA GLY A 154 -6.52 -10.69 9.48
C GLY A 154 -6.41 -9.17 9.54
N ASP A 155 -5.64 -8.60 10.46
CA ASP A 155 -5.51 -7.16 10.68
C ASP A 155 -4.34 -6.52 9.92
N LEU A 156 -3.57 -7.29 9.15
CA LEU A 156 -2.40 -6.79 8.42
C LEU A 156 -2.73 -5.64 7.47
N PHE A 157 -3.95 -5.62 6.91
CA PHE A 157 -4.41 -4.52 6.06
C PHE A 157 -4.40 -3.17 6.78
N LYS A 158 -4.48 -3.13 8.12
CA LYS A 158 -4.47 -1.89 8.91
C LYS A 158 -3.13 -1.18 8.89
N LEU A 159 -2.05 -1.90 8.62
CA LEU A 159 -0.71 -1.30 8.42
C LEU A 159 -0.65 -0.50 7.10
N TYR A 160 -1.65 -0.67 6.24
CA TYR A 160 -1.78 0.03 4.98
C TYR A 160 -2.97 0.98 5.07
N GLY A 161 -2.74 2.19 4.59
CA GLY A 161 -3.74 3.24 4.52
C GLY A 161 -4.31 3.31 3.12
N GLN A 162 -4.41 4.50 2.54
CA GLN A 162 -5.05 4.69 1.22
C GLN A 162 -4.27 4.06 0.07
N SER A 163 -2.96 3.90 0.21
CA SER A 163 -2.10 3.30 -0.80
C SER A 163 -1.10 2.32 -0.20
N THR A 164 -0.77 1.29 -0.96
CA THR A 164 0.28 0.32 -0.62
C THR A 164 1.67 0.81 -1.00
N SER A 165 1.76 1.85 -1.84
CA SER A 165 3.01 2.58 -2.07
C SER A 165 3.34 3.42 -0.83
N ARG A 166 3.99 2.81 0.15
CA ARG A 166 4.33 3.45 1.43
C ARG A 166 5.60 2.90 2.05
N ALA A 167 6.12 3.66 3.01
CA ALA A 167 7.13 3.22 3.94
C ALA A 167 6.49 2.56 5.18
N LEU A 168 6.88 1.33 5.52
CA LEU A 168 6.62 0.73 6.82
C LEU A 168 7.87 0.88 7.70
N ILE A 169 7.76 1.65 8.77
CA ILE A 169 8.84 1.92 9.71
C ILE A 169 8.62 1.07 10.96
N PHE A 170 9.48 0.10 11.21
CA PHE A 170 9.39 -0.79 12.36
C PHE A 170 10.30 -0.32 13.48
N THR A 171 9.70 -0.01 14.64
CA THR A 171 10.39 0.34 15.89
C THR A 171 10.49 -0.88 16.80
N ASN A 172 11.28 -0.77 17.88
CA ASN A 172 11.49 -1.85 18.84
C ASN A 172 11.97 -3.16 18.18
N VAL A 173 12.86 -3.00 17.19
CA VAL A 173 13.48 -4.09 16.44
C VAL A 173 14.88 -4.38 16.98
N SER A 174 15.32 -5.64 16.88
CA SER A 174 16.67 -6.06 17.29
C SER A 174 17.67 -5.95 16.14
N ARG A 175 17.65 -6.90 15.18
CA ARG A 175 18.50 -6.85 13.96
C ARG A 175 17.70 -6.87 12.67
N GLY A 176 16.36 -6.86 12.78
CA GLY A 176 15.45 -6.77 11.64
C GLY A 176 14.94 -8.10 11.09
N GLU A 177 15.32 -9.26 11.64
CA GLU A 177 14.90 -10.57 11.11
C GLU A 177 13.38 -10.70 11.07
N SER A 178 12.72 -10.38 12.18
CA SER A 178 11.27 -10.55 12.34
C SER A 178 10.44 -9.78 11.29
N PRO A 179 10.56 -8.44 11.16
CA PRO A 179 9.79 -7.70 10.16
C PRO A 179 10.13 -8.13 8.73
N LEU A 180 11.39 -8.44 8.41
CA LEU A 180 11.78 -8.84 7.06
C LEU A 180 11.29 -10.23 6.68
N VAL A 181 11.29 -11.18 7.62
CA VAL A 181 10.69 -12.50 7.42
C VAL A 181 9.19 -12.37 7.24
N ALA A 182 8.51 -11.51 8.01
CA ALA A 182 7.08 -11.26 7.82
C ALA A 182 6.79 -10.72 6.41
N MET A 183 7.62 -9.81 5.87
CA MET A 183 7.43 -9.27 4.52
C MET A 183 7.55 -10.33 3.40
N ARG A 184 8.08 -11.52 3.66
CA ARG A 184 8.14 -12.61 2.65
C ARG A 184 6.78 -13.23 2.33
N VAL A 185 5.82 -13.09 3.23
CA VAL A 185 4.50 -13.71 3.12
C VAL A 185 3.38 -12.69 3.04
N VAL A 186 3.70 -11.40 3.19
CA VAL A 186 2.73 -10.32 3.04
C VAL A 186 2.59 -9.96 1.56
N SER A 187 1.34 -9.90 1.10
CA SER A 187 0.97 -9.35 -0.19
C SER A 187 -0.20 -8.39 0.01
N PRO A 188 -0.13 -7.15 -0.51
CA PRO A 188 0.95 -6.58 -1.32
C PRO A 188 2.16 -6.12 -0.48
N THR A 189 3.36 -6.18 -1.06
CA THR A 189 4.58 -5.65 -0.44
C THR A 189 4.57 -4.12 -0.40
N PRO A 190 5.09 -3.47 0.65
CA PRO A 190 5.24 -2.02 0.68
C PRO A 190 6.34 -1.56 -0.30
N SER A 191 6.42 -0.26 -0.56
CA SER A 191 7.49 0.33 -1.38
C SER A 191 8.81 0.42 -0.60
N ALA A 192 8.74 0.62 0.72
CA ALA A 192 9.92 0.68 1.58
C ALA A 192 9.67 0.08 2.96
N VAL A 193 10.72 -0.50 3.54
CA VAL A 193 10.78 -0.98 4.93
C VAL A 193 11.96 -0.30 5.60
N ILE A 194 11.70 0.38 6.72
CA ILE A 194 12.71 1.09 7.49
C ILE A 194 12.79 0.48 8.88
N LEU A 195 13.99 0.18 9.33
CA LEU A 195 14.24 -0.36 10.67
C LEU A 195 14.77 0.74 11.58
N HIS A 196 13.98 1.11 12.58
CA HIS A 196 14.32 2.16 13.53
C HIS A 196 15.11 1.62 14.73
N GLY A 197 16.12 2.37 15.16
CA GLY A 197 16.99 2.02 16.29
C GLY A 197 18.09 1.01 15.95
N ILE A 198 18.34 0.77 14.66
CA ILE A 198 19.36 -0.16 14.16
C ILE A 198 20.36 0.61 13.30
N SER A 199 21.64 0.31 13.44
CA SER A 199 22.68 0.80 12.52
C SER A 199 22.94 -0.20 11.39
N SER A 200 23.59 0.25 10.32
CA SER A 200 23.99 -0.62 9.20
C SER A 200 24.82 -1.83 9.63
N GLU A 201 25.63 -1.69 10.68
CA GLU A 201 26.52 -2.75 11.18
C GLU A 201 25.77 -3.78 12.03
N ALA A 202 24.72 -3.36 12.73
CA ALA A 202 23.89 -4.24 13.56
C ALA A 202 22.83 -4.99 12.75
N LEU A 203 22.56 -4.53 11.51
CA LEU A 203 21.60 -5.11 10.60
C LEU A 203 21.90 -6.60 10.33
N TRP A 204 20.85 -7.42 10.27
CA TRP A 204 20.99 -8.82 9.91
C TRP A 204 21.57 -8.99 8.50
N GLU A 205 22.59 -9.85 8.36
CA GLU A 205 23.36 -10.03 7.12
C GLU A 205 22.54 -10.44 5.89
N HIS A 206 21.40 -11.11 6.08
CA HIS A 206 20.50 -11.51 4.99
C HIS A 206 19.43 -10.47 4.64
N ALA A 207 19.34 -9.38 5.41
CA ALA A 207 18.33 -8.36 5.23
C ALA A 207 18.35 -7.72 3.83
N PRO A 208 19.52 -7.33 3.26
CA PRO A 208 19.55 -6.73 1.92
C PRO A 208 19.04 -7.70 0.84
N SER A 209 19.45 -8.97 0.92
CA SER A 209 19.02 -9.99 -0.06
C SER A 209 17.51 -10.24 -0.01
N LEU A 210 16.92 -10.30 1.19
CA LEU A 210 15.47 -10.48 1.33
C LEU A 210 14.67 -9.29 0.78
N ALA A 211 15.16 -8.06 1.01
CA ALA A 211 14.55 -6.85 0.47
C ALA A 211 14.60 -6.83 -1.06
N SER A 212 15.77 -7.13 -1.66
CA SER A 212 15.91 -7.21 -3.12
C SER A 212 15.01 -8.27 -3.75
N ILE A 213 14.89 -9.45 -3.13
CA ILE A 213 14.00 -10.53 -3.60
C ILE A 213 12.53 -10.10 -3.54
N SER A 214 12.16 -9.34 -2.52
CA SER A 214 10.78 -8.91 -2.28
C SER A 214 10.42 -7.59 -2.97
N GLY A 215 11.40 -6.89 -3.55
CA GLY A 215 11.19 -5.73 -4.40
C GLY A 215 10.88 -4.42 -3.68
N PHE A 216 11.33 -4.25 -2.43
CA PHE A 216 11.13 -3.02 -1.65
C PHE A 216 12.47 -2.37 -1.27
N SER A 217 12.47 -1.04 -1.06
CA SER A 217 13.62 -0.34 -0.47
C SER A 217 13.81 -0.74 0.99
N LEU A 218 15.03 -1.03 1.40
CA LEU A 218 15.38 -1.28 2.80
C LEU A 218 16.25 -0.15 3.31
N GLY A 219 15.91 0.38 4.48
CA GLY A 219 16.75 1.35 5.17
C GLY A 219 16.78 1.16 6.67
N VAL A 220 17.69 1.89 7.28
CA VAL A 220 17.89 1.95 8.74
C VAL A 220 17.89 3.40 9.20
N VAL A 221 17.46 3.64 10.43
CA VAL A 221 17.44 4.99 11.01
C VAL A 221 17.71 4.90 12.51
N ASP A 222 18.62 5.73 13.03
CA ASP A 222 18.99 5.80 14.44
C ASP A 222 18.44 7.06 15.15
N THR A 223 17.85 7.99 14.40
CA THR A 223 17.13 9.17 14.92
C THR A 223 16.20 8.78 16.06
N PRO A 224 16.25 9.43 17.25
CA PRO A 224 15.36 9.13 18.36
C PRO A 224 13.88 9.15 17.95
N LEU A 225 13.07 8.24 18.52
CA LEU A 225 11.69 8.02 18.07
C LEU A 225 10.84 9.29 18.07
N ASP A 226 10.91 10.11 19.12
CA ASP A 226 10.13 11.35 19.21
C ASP A 226 10.53 12.35 18.11
N THR A 227 11.83 12.42 17.81
CA THR A 227 12.36 13.26 16.72
C THR A 227 11.95 12.73 15.36
N LEU A 228 12.02 11.41 15.15
CA LEU A 228 11.56 10.75 13.93
C LEU A 228 10.07 11.06 13.67
N LEU A 229 9.22 10.89 14.68
CA LEU A 229 7.79 11.18 14.59
C LEU A 229 7.54 12.66 14.27
N SER A 230 8.32 13.57 14.86
CA SER A 230 8.22 15.01 14.58
C SER A 230 8.63 15.34 13.14
N ASN A 231 9.73 14.78 12.63
CA ASN A 231 10.20 14.98 11.26
C ASN A 231 9.21 14.43 10.22
N LEU A 232 8.55 13.31 10.54
CA LEU A 232 7.54 12.71 9.69
C LEU A 232 6.26 13.55 9.59
N GLN A 233 5.94 14.35 10.61
CA GLN A 233 4.80 15.26 10.60
C GLN A 233 5.08 16.59 9.88
N SER A 234 6.35 17.01 9.80
CA SER A 234 6.75 18.22 9.09
C SER A 234 6.89 18.04 7.58
N THR A 235 6.72 16.82 7.07
CA THR A 235 6.78 16.49 5.64
C THR A 235 5.40 16.68 5.00
N HIS A 236 5.33 17.53 3.98
CA HIS A 236 4.17 17.99 3.19
C HIS A 236 2.88 17.16 3.21
#